data_AF-A0A804Q2H6-F1
#
_entry.id   AF-A0A804Q2H6-F1
#
_cell.length_a   1.000
_cell.length_b   1.000
_cell.length_c   1.000
_cell.angle_alpha   90.00
_cell.angle_beta   90.00
_cell.angle_gamma   90.00
#
_symmetry.space_group_name_H-M   'P 1'
#
loop_
_entity.id
_entity.type
_entity.pdbx_description
1 polymer ?
#
loop_
_entity_poly.entity_id
_entity_poly.type
_entity_poly.pdbx_seq_one_letter_code
_entity_poly.pdbx_strand_id
1 'polypeptide(L)'
;MATAGCPYSCVKRAPHVFSFSDDTGTARAISQGNGEDDLVQLAVGQCPRKCIYYVTPCQRTILEDVLASVLMVPYDLAEAAVLDSLLSKAKFENNRYKKPQRGAKSSSDYVDWM
;
A
#
# COMPACT_ATOMS: atom_id res chain seq x y z
N MET A 1 -15.20 7.85 10.16
CA MET A 1 -14.25 8.91 9.78
C MET A 1 -14.50 9.26 8.32
N ALA A 2 -15.15 10.39 8.03
CA ALA A 2 -15.34 10.83 6.66
C ALA A 2 -13.98 11.28 6.11
N THR A 3 -13.41 10.52 5.19
CA THR A 3 -12.21 10.96 4.47
C THR A 3 -12.61 12.15 3.62
N ALA A 4 -12.19 13.36 3.99
CA ALA A 4 -12.30 14.51 3.12
C ALA A 4 -11.69 14.15 1.75
N GLY A 5 -12.38 14.50 0.67
CA GLY A 5 -11.90 14.26 -0.69
C GLY A 5 -10.53 14.89 -0.93
N CYS A 6 -9.85 14.47 -2.00
CA CYS A 6 -8.55 15.04 -2.33
C CYS A 6 -8.69 16.56 -2.60
N PRO A 7 -7.80 17.42 -2.04
CA PRO A 7 -7.83 18.87 -2.27
C PRO A 7 -7.74 19.24 -3.76
N TYR A 8 -7.00 18.44 -4.53
CA TYR A 8 -6.92 18.53 -5.98
C TYR A 8 -7.71 17.38 -6.59
N SER A 9 -8.96 17.65 -6.98
CA SER A 9 -9.82 16.63 -7.59
C SER A 9 -9.41 16.38 -9.05
N CYS A 10 -8.98 15.15 -9.34
CA CYS A 10 -8.72 14.69 -10.70
C CYS A 10 -9.99 14.69 -11.57
N VAL A 11 -11.15 14.34 -11.00
CA VAL A 11 -12.46 14.38 -11.68
C VAL A 11 -12.83 15.81 -12.09
N LYS A 12 -12.63 16.81 -11.23
CA LYS A 12 -12.87 18.22 -11.60
C LYS A 12 -11.85 18.74 -12.62
N ARG A 13 -10.62 18.22 -12.59
CA ARG A 13 -9.53 18.69 -13.45
C ARG A 13 -9.65 18.18 -14.89
N ALA A 14 -9.95 16.89 -15.05
CA ALA A 14 -10.07 16.23 -16.34
C ALA A 14 -11.30 15.30 -16.35
N PRO A 15 -12.53 15.87 -16.40
CA PRO A 15 -13.78 15.10 -16.29
C PRO A 15 -14.02 14.15 -17.48
N HIS A 16 -13.35 14.37 -18.60
CA HIS A 16 -13.36 13.47 -19.75
C HIS A 16 -12.51 12.20 -19.55
N VAL A 17 -11.60 12.20 -18.57
CA VAL A 17 -10.73 11.07 -18.24
C VAL A 17 -11.09 10.42 -16.91
N PHE A 18 -11.59 11.17 -15.94
CA PHE A 18 -11.89 10.67 -14.60
C PHE A 18 -13.35 10.93 -14.21
N SER A 19 -13.98 9.94 -13.56
CA SER A 19 -15.29 10.09 -12.91
C SER A 19 -15.23 9.54 -11.48
N PHE A 20 -16.24 9.86 -10.67
CA PHE A 20 -16.47 9.10 -9.46
C PHE A 20 -17.12 7.75 -9.81
N SER A 21 -16.74 6.72 -9.06
CA SER A 21 -17.39 5.41 -9.06
C SER A 21 -18.62 5.47 -8.16
N ASP A 22 -19.78 5.03 -8.65
CA ASP A 22 -21.02 5.03 -7.88
C ASP A 22 -20.97 4.04 -6.71
N ASP A 23 -20.25 2.92 -6.88
CA ASP A 23 -20.15 1.86 -5.88
C ASP A 23 -19.30 2.24 -4.66
N THR A 24 -18.22 3.01 -4.89
CA THR A 24 -17.19 3.29 -3.89
C THR A 24 -17.06 4.76 -3.53
N GLY A 25 -17.69 5.66 -4.31
CA GLY A 25 -17.52 7.12 -4.18
C GLY A 25 -16.10 7.62 -4.46
N THR A 26 -15.21 6.76 -4.98
CA THR A 26 -13.81 7.09 -5.27
C THR A 26 -13.63 7.49 -6.72
N ALA A 27 -12.65 8.36 -6.99
CA ALA A 27 -12.31 8.72 -8.36
C ALA A 27 -11.69 7.51 -9.10
N ARG A 28 -12.10 7.27 -10.35
CA ARG A 28 -11.57 6.26 -11.26
C ARG A 28 -11.31 6.86 -12.64
N ALA A 29 -10.38 6.25 -13.39
CA ALA A 29 -10.23 6.56 -14.81
C ALA A 29 -11.33 5.88 -15.63
N ILE A 30 -11.98 6.62 -16.53
CA ILE A 30 -13.03 6.14 -17.44
C ILE A 30 -12.59 6.10 -18.90
N SER A 31 -11.54 6.83 -19.26
CA SER A 31 -10.93 6.81 -20.58
C SER A 31 -9.41 6.87 -20.45
N GLN A 32 -8.70 6.53 -21.52
CA GLN A 32 -7.26 6.75 -21.58
C GLN A 32 -7.01 8.23 -21.87
N GLY A 33 -6.30 8.91 -20.97
CA GLY A 33 -5.82 10.26 -21.26
C GLY A 33 -4.78 10.23 -22.37
N ASN A 34 -4.84 11.20 -23.28
CA ASN A 34 -3.73 11.44 -24.20
C ASN A 34 -2.55 12.02 -23.40
N GLY A 35 -1.33 11.56 -23.64
CA GLY A 35 -0.13 12.04 -22.96
C GLY A 35 0.16 13.53 -23.20
N GLU A 36 -0.49 14.14 -24.19
CA GLU A 36 -0.40 15.58 -24.52
C GLU A 36 -1.47 16.43 -23.83
N ASP A 37 -2.34 15.84 -23.01
CA ASP A 37 -3.39 16.57 -22.30
C ASP A 37 -2.84 17.17 -21.00
N ASP A 38 -2.57 18.48 -21.02
CA ASP A 38 -2.05 19.24 -19.89
C ASP A 38 -2.91 19.10 -18.62
N LEU A 39 -4.23 19.00 -18.75
CA LEU A 39 -5.12 18.85 -17.60
C LEU A 39 -4.98 17.47 -16.96
N VAL A 40 -4.81 16.43 -17.78
CA VAL A 40 -4.55 15.06 -17.31
C VAL A 40 -3.17 14.98 -16.67
N GLN A 41 -2.12 15.51 -17.31
CA GLN A 41 -0.78 15.57 -16.73
C GLN A 41 -0.78 16.26 -15.37
N LEU A 42 -1.48 17.38 -15.27
CA LEU A 42 -1.56 18.15 -14.03
C LEU A 42 -2.37 17.41 -12.95
N ALA A 43 -3.46 16.74 -13.32
CA ALA A 43 -4.21 15.88 -12.41
C ALA A 43 -3.32 14.76 -11.85
N VAL A 44 -2.57 14.08 -12.73
CA VAL A 44 -1.64 13.01 -12.36
C VAL A 44 -0.54 13.53 -11.43
N GLY A 45 0.09 14.66 -11.78
CA GLY A 45 1.16 15.27 -10.97
C GLY A 45 0.71 15.80 -9.61
N GLN A 46 -0.58 16.14 -9.46
CA GLN A 46 -1.14 16.68 -8.21
C GLN A 46 -1.89 15.65 -7.35
N CYS A 47 -2.02 14.37 -7.73
CA CYS A 47 -2.73 13.41 -6.86
C CYS A 47 -1.98 13.23 -5.52
N PRO A 48 -2.54 13.68 -4.38
CA PRO A 48 -1.84 13.64 -3.09
C PRO A 48 -1.72 12.21 -2.54
N ARG A 49 -2.62 11.32 -2.98
CA ARG A 49 -2.61 9.90 -2.64
C ARG A 49 -1.70 9.08 -3.55
N LYS A 50 -1.12 9.70 -4.60
CA LYS A 50 -0.40 9.03 -5.69
C LYS A 50 -1.17 7.81 -6.21
N CYS A 51 -2.38 8.10 -6.64
CA CYS A 51 -3.43 7.14 -6.97
C CYS A 51 -3.58 6.87 -8.47
N ILE A 52 -2.98 7.73 -9.29
CA ILE A 52 -3.10 7.75 -10.75
C ILE A 52 -1.71 7.89 -11.34
N TYR A 53 -1.42 7.08 -12.36
CA TYR A 53 -0.10 6.99 -12.99
C TYR A 53 -0.24 6.71 -14.48
N TYR A 54 0.72 7.20 -15.27
CA TYR A 54 0.92 6.71 -16.62
C TYR A 54 1.61 5.35 -16.58
N VAL A 55 1.13 4.44 -17.42
CA VAL A 55 1.68 3.09 -17.58
C VAL A 55 1.81 2.79 -19.06
N THR A 56 2.78 1.94 -19.42
CA THR A 56 2.88 1.43 -20.79
C THR A 56 1.74 0.45 -21.07
N PRO A 57 1.42 0.18 -22.36
CA PRO A 57 0.43 -0.83 -22.72
C PRO A 57 0.71 -2.20 -22.08
N CYS A 58 1.98 -2.64 -22.06
CA CYS A 58 2.36 -3.90 -21.44
C CYS A 58 2.14 -3.92 -19.93
N GLN A 59 2.48 -2.82 -19.23
CA GLN A 59 2.23 -2.69 -17.79
C GLN A 59 0.74 -2.71 -17.48
N ARG A 60 -0.08 -2.06 -18.32
CA ARG A 60 -1.54 -2.06 -18.18
C ARG A 60 -2.10 -3.48 -18.20
N THR A 61 -1.71 -4.29 -19.19
CA THR A 61 -2.17 -5.68 -19.29
C THR A 61 -1.86 -6.48 -18.02
N ILE A 62 -0.63 -6.35 -17.50
CA ILE A 62 -0.23 -7.01 -16.25
C ILE A 62 -1.11 -6.54 -15.07
N LEU A 63 -1.34 -5.24 -14.96
CA LEU A 63 -2.14 -4.67 -13.87
C LEU A 63 -3.61 -5.09 -13.93
N GLU A 64 -4.20 -5.17 -15.13
CA GLU A 64 -5.57 -5.63 -15.34
C GLU A 64 -5.71 -7.12 -14.98
N ASP A 65 -4.72 -7.95 -15.34
CA ASP A 65 -4.69 -9.37 -14.99
C ASP A 65 -4.55 -9.58 -13.47
N VAL A 66 -3.65 -8.84 -12.82
CA VAL A 66 -3.51 -8.85 -11.36
C VAL A 66 -4.81 -8.41 -10.68
N LEU A 67 -5.44 -7.32 -11.14
CA LEU A 67 -6.71 -6.86 -10.58
C LEU A 67 -7.81 -7.92 -10.73
N ALA A 68 -7.93 -8.53 -11.92
CA ALA A 68 -8.90 -9.59 -12.17
C ALA A 68 -8.65 -10.79 -11.23
N SER A 69 -7.40 -11.20 -11.04
CA SER A 69 -7.05 -12.28 -10.12
C SER A 69 -7.46 -11.99 -8.68
N VAL A 70 -7.22 -10.76 -8.19
CA VAL A 70 -7.57 -10.33 -6.83
C VAL A 70 -9.08 -10.27 -6.63
N LEU A 71 -9.83 -9.88 -7.66
CA LEU A 71 -11.30 -9.81 -7.60
C LEU A 71 -11.96 -11.19 -7.76
N MET A 72 -11.33 -12.11 -8.50
CA MET A 72 -11.87 -13.45 -8.77
C MET A 72 -11.54 -14.47 -7.67
N VAL A 73 -10.47 -14.26 -6.89
CA VAL A 73 -10.21 -15.07 -5.70
C VAL A 73 -11.17 -14.60 -4.61
N PRO A 74 -12.17 -15.40 -4.19
CA PRO A 74 -12.97 -15.03 -3.05
C PRO A 74 -12.02 -14.90 -1.87
N TYR A 75 -11.94 -13.69 -1.32
CA TYR A 75 -11.24 -13.46 -0.08
C TYR A 75 -11.97 -14.30 0.97
N ASP A 76 -11.42 -15.46 1.33
CA ASP A 76 -12.01 -16.26 2.40
C ASP A 76 -11.87 -15.43 3.67
N LEU A 77 -13.00 -14.96 4.19
CA LEU A 77 -13.05 -14.17 5.41
C LEU A 77 -12.40 -14.94 6.58
N ALA A 78 -12.38 -16.27 6.53
CA ALA A 78 -11.66 -17.10 7.49
C ALA A 78 -10.14 -16.97 7.33
N GLU A 79 -9.60 -17.05 6.11
CA GLU A 79 -8.16 -16.86 5.85
C GLU A 79 -7.69 -15.44 6.25
N ALA A 80 -8.51 -14.43 5.96
CA ALA A 80 -8.26 -13.05 6.37
C ALA A 80 -8.14 -12.90 7.90
N ALA A 81 -9.07 -13.50 8.64
CA ALA A 81 -9.07 -13.46 10.10
C ALA A 81 -7.86 -14.20 10.70
N VAL A 82 -7.44 -15.31 10.10
CA VAL A 82 -6.21 -16.03 10.49
C VAL A 82 -5.00 -15.14 10.25
N LEU A 83 -4.90 -14.49 9.08
CA LEU A 83 -3.79 -13.60 8.75
C LEU A 83 -3.69 -12.42 9.73
N ASP A 84 -4.82 -11.79 10.08
CA ASP A 84 -4.87 -10.69 11.06
C ASP A 84 -4.47 -11.14 12.47
N SER A 85 -4.88 -12.35 12.88
CA SER A 85 -4.46 -12.96 14.15
C SER A 85 -2.95 -13.18 14.19
N LEU A 86 -2.37 -13.71 13.11
CA LEU A 86 -0.93 -13.94 12.98
C LEU A 86 -0.14 -12.63 13.00
N LEU A 87 -0.59 -11.60 12.27
CA LEU A 87 0.01 -10.26 12.26
C LEU A 87 -0.03 -9.61 13.65
N SER A 88 -1.15 -9.74 14.36
CA SER A 88 -1.32 -9.21 15.72
C SER A 88 -0.38 -9.90 16.70
N LYS A 89 -0.26 -11.24 16.62
CA LYS A 89 0.67 -12.02 17.42
C LYS A 89 2.13 -11.66 17.12
N ALA A 90 2.51 -11.56 15.85
CA ALA A 90 3.88 -11.18 15.46
C ALA A 90 4.26 -9.78 15.98
N LYS A 91 3.36 -8.79 15.86
CA LYS A 91 3.56 -7.45 16.43
C LYS A 91 3.75 -7.51 17.95
N PHE A 92 2.94 -8.30 18.64
CA PHE A 92 3.04 -8.45 20.09
C PHE A 92 4.35 -9.08 20.53
N GLU A 93 4.79 -10.16 19.89
CA GLU A 93 6.05 -10.84 20.20
C GLU A 93 7.27 -9.97 19.85
N ASN A 94 7.27 -9.30 18.71
CA ASN A 94 8.36 -8.39 18.31
C ASN A 94 8.55 -7.23 19.30
N ASN A 95 7.47 -6.71 19.87
CA ASN A 95 7.55 -5.67 20.92
C ASN A 95 8.04 -6.20 22.27
N ARG A 96 7.97 -7.52 22.50
CA ARG A 96 8.48 -8.18 23.72
C ARG A 96 9.90 -8.68 23.58
N TYR A 97 10.41 -8.84 22.36
CA TYR A 97 11.77 -9.26 22.12
C TYR A 97 12.76 -8.25 22.71
N LYS A 98 13.30 -8.58 23.89
CA LYS A 98 14.46 -7.91 24.47
C LYS A 98 15.68 -8.73 24.12
N LYS A 99 16.61 -8.14 23.36
CA LYS A 99 17.91 -8.76 23.11
C LYS A 99 18.50 -9.18 24.46
N PRO A 100 18.84 -10.46 24.67
CA PRO A 100 19.44 -10.88 25.94
C PRO A 100 20.71 -10.06 26.17
N GLN A 101 20.80 -9.43 27.35
CA GLN A 101 22.03 -8.75 27.74
C GLN A 101 23.15 -9.79 27.72
N ARG A 102 24.27 -9.47 27.06
CA ARG A 102 25.46 -10.33 27.08
C ARG A 102 25.82 -10.54 28.56
N GLY A 103 25.74 -11.78 29.04
CA GLY A 103 26.17 -12.11 30.39
C GLY A 103 27.61 -11.63 30.60
N ALA A 104 27.89 -11.08 31.78
CA ALA A 104 29.26 -10.72 32.14
C ALA A 104 30.15 -11.96 31.99
N LYS A 105 31.25 -11.82 31.24
CA LYS A 105 32.25 -12.88 31.14
C LYS A 105 32.90 -13.00 32.52
N SER A 106 32.61 -14.07 33.25
CA SER A 106 33.39 -14.46 34.42
C SER A 106 34.77 -14.87 33.91
N SER A 107 35.81 -14.09 34.25
CA SER A 107 37.20 -14.50 33.99
C SER A 107 37.54 -15.63 34.95
N SER A 108 38.02 -16.76 34.44
CA SER A 108 38.51 -17.88 35.25
C SER A 108 40.03 -17.84 35.45
N ASP A 109 40.68 -16.74 35.10
CA ASP A 109 42.13 -16.59 35.30
C ASP A 109 42.39 -16.37 36.79
N TYR A 110 42.80 -17.44 37.47
CA TYR A 110 43.38 -17.36 38.80
C TYR A 110 44.69 -16.58 38.71
N VAL A 111 44.84 -15.54 39.52
CA VAL A 111 46.10 -14.83 39.69
C VAL A 111 47.04 -15.75 40.46
N ASP A 112 48.03 -16.28 39.77
CA ASP A 112 49.13 -17.03 40.39
C ASP A 112 49.95 -16.09 41.28
N TRP A 113 50.18 -16.47 42.53
CA TRP A 113 50.91 -15.65 43.50
C TRP A 113 52.13 -16.32 44.14
N MET A 114 52.74 -17.34 43.53
CA MET A 114 54.14 -17.72 43.83
C MET A 114 54.87 -18.36 42.66
#